data_AF-A0AAN8PAZ2-F1
#
_entry.id   AF-A0AAN8PAZ2-F1
#
_cell.length_a   1.000
_cell.length_b   1.000
_cell.length_c   1.000
_cell.angle_alpha   90.00
_cell.angle_beta   90.00
_cell.angle_gamma   90.00
#
_symmetry.space_group_name_H-M   'P 1'
#
loop_
_entity.id
_entity.type
_entity.pdbx_description
1 polymer ?
#
loop_
_entity_poly.entity_id
_entity_poly.type
_entity_poly.pdbx_seq_one_letter_code
_entity_poly.pdbx_strand_id
1 'polypeptide(L)'
;MATVIQKCWRGYWTRSNVFSYYKLKSWLAFVAQQNKLLKSLAEANKSKNNMVEMMQREEEAKEWIIYILFKLHHLLRTHQLSGIYSLPYTTELSEIEKMLKSLKYKDFMVFYNAYMDDVRQSKAKELPGYILQRCKNGAHYEREYYEHKKPVKEYLLSREVYKSQTPVLDIEIKDMLKSKKRLYSTYQEAQQNGESSEN
;
A
#
# COMPACT_ATOMS: atom_id res chain seq x y z
N MET A 1 23.81 52.06 31.46
CA MET A 1 22.70 51.93 32.43
C MET A 1 21.45 51.32 31.80
N ALA A 2 20.85 51.94 30.78
CA ALA A 2 19.61 51.46 30.15
C ALA A 2 19.69 50.03 29.56
N THR A 3 20.79 49.69 28.88
CA THR A 3 21.00 48.36 28.27
C THR A 3 21.05 47.22 29.28
N VAL A 4 21.57 47.47 30.49
CA VAL A 4 21.61 46.48 31.58
C VAL A 4 20.20 46.20 32.09
N ILE A 5 19.39 47.24 32.28
CA ILE A 5 18.00 47.14 32.71
C ILE A 5 17.17 46.41 31.65
N GLN A 6 17.30 46.78 30.38
CA GLN A 6 16.61 46.13 29.26
C GLN A 6 16.98 44.65 29.14
N LYS A 7 18.26 44.30 29.32
CA LYS A 7 18.71 42.90 29.32
C LYS A 7 18.09 42.10 30.46
N CYS A 8 18.07 42.65 31.69
CA CYS A 8 17.43 42.01 32.83
C CYS A 8 15.91 41.83 32.63
N TRP A 9 15.23 42.86 32.13
CA TRP A 9 13.80 42.83 31.86
C TRP A 9 13.42 41.80 30.79
N ARG A 10 14.13 41.76 29.66
CA ARG A 10 13.91 40.76 28.60
C ARG A 10 14.10 39.33 29.13
N GLY A 11 15.11 39.10 29.97
CA GLY A 11 15.35 37.81 30.61
C GLY A 11 14.25 37.42 31.60
N TYR A 12 13.75 38.37 32.40
CA TYR A 12 12.62 38.15 33.30
C TYR A 12 11.34 37.81 32.52
N TRP A 13 10.95 38.66 31.57
CA TRP A 13 9.74 38.51 30.75
C TRP A 13 9.70 37.18 29.98
N THR A 14 10.85 36.75 29.44
CA THR A 14 10.93 35.48 28.71
C THR A 14 10.64 34.28 29.62
N ARG A 15 11.16 34.28 30.85
CA ARG A 15 10.98 33.18 31.83
C ARG A 15 9.58 33.15 32.45
N SER A 16 8.88 34.29 32.51
CA SER A 16 7.54 34.39 33.07
C SER A 16 6.44 34.18 32.01
N ASN A 17 6.59 34.75 30.81
CA ASN A 17 5.52 34.81 29.81
C ASN A 17 5.71 33.94 28.57
N VAL A 18 6.94 33.63 28.16
CA VAL A 18 7.20 32.94 26.89
C VAL A 18 7.53 31.47 27.12
N PHE A 19 8.44 31.18 28.04
CA PHE A 19 8.98 29.84 28.23
C PHE A 19 9.23 29.52 29.70
N SER A 20 8.59 28.45 30.19
CA SER A 20 8.82 27.91 31.52
C SER A 20 9.63 26.62 31.43
N TYR A 21 10.90 26.70 31.84
CA TYR A 21 11.80 25.55 31.90
C TYR A 21 11.22 24.39 32.73
N TYR A 22 10.60 24.68 33.88
CA TYR A 22 10.03 23.66 34.75
C TYR A 22 8.84 22.93 34.11
N LYS A 23 8.00 23.64 33.36
CA LYS A 23 6.91 23.03 32.58
C LYS A 23 7.45 22.13 31.48
N LEU A 24 8.47 22.58 30.73
CA LEU A 24 9.12 21.75 29.73
C LEU A 24 9.74 20.49 30.35
N LYS A 25 10.45 20.64 31.47
CA LYS A 25 11.09 19.52 32.18
C LYS A 25 10.06 18.50 32.65
N SER A 26 8.95 18.94 33.22
CA SER A 26 7.84 18.07 33.64
C SER A 26 7.21 17.35 32.44
N TRP A 27 6.97 18.07 31.35
CA TRP A 27 6.43 17.49 30.12
C TRP A 27 7.37 16.45 29.50
N LEU A 28 8.67 16.72 29.44
CA LEU A 28 9.66 15.76 28.94
C LEU A 28 9.70 14.49 29.79
N ALA A 29 9.60 14.61 31.12
CA ALA A 29 9.53 13.45 32.00
C ALA A 29 8.27 12.63 31.76
N PHE A 30 7.12 13.29 31.61
CA PHE A 30 5.86 12.63 31.26
C PHE A 30 5.94 11.90 29.92
N VAL A 31 6.44 12.55 28.86
CA VAL A 31 6.61 11.94 27.53
C VAL A 31 7.56 10.75 27.59
N ALA A 32 8.66 10.85 28.34
CA ALA A 32 9.59 9.75 28.52
C ALA A 32 8.93 8.53 29.19
N GLN A 33 8.10 8.77 30.22
CA GLN A 33 7.33 7.71 30.88
C GLN A 33 6.31 7.07 29.93
N GLN A 34 5.56 7.87 29.17
CA GLN A 34 4.58 7.35 28.20
C GLN A 34 5.25 6.55 27.08
N ASN A 35 6.37 7.04 26.55
CA ASN A 35 7.14 6.32 25.54
C ASN A 35 7.64 4.96 26.07
N LYS A 36 8.05 4.90 27.34
CA LYS A 36 8.47 3.63 27.97
C LYS A 36 7.30 2.65 28.04
N LEU A 37 6.13 3.11 28.46
CA LEU A 37 4.91 2.30 28.53
C LEU A 37 4.50 1.81 27.13
N LEU A 38 4.44 2.69 26.14
CA LEU A 38 4.10 2.33 24.76
C LEU A 38 5.09 1.33 24.15
N LYS A 39 6.39 1.46 24.43
CA LYS A 39 7.39 0.48 24.01
C LYS A 39 7.12 -0.90 24.61
N SER A 40 6.85 -0.98 25.91
CA SER A 40 6.53 -2.27 26.55
C SER A 40 5.25 -2.90 26.01
N LEU A 41 4.22 -2.09 25.72
CA LEU A 41 2.98 -2.57 25.09
C LEU A 41 3.25 -3.09 23.67
N ALA A 42 4.05 -2.37 22.89
CA ALA A 42 4.42 -2.76 21.53
C ALA A 42 5.22 -4.07 21.53
N GLU A 43 6.18 -4.24 22.45
CA GLU A 43 6.94 -5.47 22.63
C GLU A 43 6.04 -6.66 23.01
N ALA A 44 5.09 -6.45 23.94
CA ALA A 44 4.14 -7.47 24.33
C ALA A 44 3.20 -7.89 23.19
N ASN A 45 2.83 -6.95 22.31
CA ASN A 45 1.98 -7.23 21.15
C ASN A 45 2.75 -7.77 19.95
N LYS A 46 4.08 -7.55 19.88
CA LYS A 46 4.93 -8.02 18.77
C LYS A 46 4.84 -9.53 18.59
N SER A 47 4.92 -10.31 19.66
CA SER A 47 4.86 -11.78 19.56
C SER A 47 3.53 -12.29 19.01
N LYS A 48 2.41 -11.67 19.42
CA LYS A 48 1.06 -12.00 18.93
C LYS A 48 0.90 -11.65 17.46
N ASN A 49 1.34 -10.45 17.06
CA ASN A 49 1.23 -9.98 15.69
C ASN A 49 2.14 -10.77 14.75
N ASN A 50 3.36 -11.13 15.19
CA ASN A 50 4.29 -11.92 14.39
C ASN A 50 3.67 -13.25 13.94
N MET A 51 2.94 -13.95 14.83
CA MET A 51 2.35 -15.24 14.47
C MET A 51 1.25 -15.09 13.41
N VAL A 52 0.41 -14.06 13.55
CA VAL A 52 -0.64 -13.75 12.57
C VAL A 52 -0.04 -13.32 11.24
N GLU A 53 0.97 -12.44 11.26
CA GLU A 53 1.71 -12.01 10.07
C GLU A 53 2.42 -13.18 9.37
N MET A 54 2.98 -14.12 10.13
CA MET A 54 3.57 -15.34 9.58
C MET A 54 2.53 -16.20 8.88
N MET A 55 1.37 -16.46 9.51
CA MET A 55 0.29 -17.22 8.88
C MET A 55 -0.22 -16.55 7.60
N GLN A 56 -0.40 -15.23 7.62
CA GLN A 56 -0.83 -14.47 6.44
C GLN A 56 0.21 -14.58 5.31
N ARG A 57 1.49 -14.43 5.63
CA ARG A 57 2.57 -14.57 4.65
C ARG A 57 2.65 -15.98 4.07
N GLU A 58 2.43 -17.00 4.90
CA GLU A 58 2.38 -18.40 4.43
C GLU A 58 1.19 -18.64 3.50
N GLU A 59 0.03 -18.08 3.81
CA GLU A 59 -1.17 -18.20 2.97
C GLU A 59 -0.97 -17.50 1.62
N GLU A 60 -0.49 -16.26 1.63
CA GLU A 60 -0.13 -15.52 0.42
C GLU A 60 0.91 -16.30 -0.41
N ALA A 61 1.94 -16.85 0.23
CA ALA A 61 2.96 -17.65 -0.45
C ALA A 61 2.36 -18.90 -1.12
N LYS A 62 1.41 -19.59 -0.48
CA LYS A 62 0.70 -20.73 -1.09
C LYS A 62 -0.09 -20.29 -2.33
N GLU A 63 -0.83 -19.18 -2.25
CA GLU A 63 -1.58 -18.64 -3.38
C GLU A 63 -0.65 -18.29 -4.56
N TRP A 64 0.47 -17.64 -4.27
CA TRP A 64 1.49 -17.32 -5.28
C TRP A 64 2.11 -18.57 -5.91
N ILE A 65 2.41 -19.60 -5.12
CA ILE A 65 2.91 -20.87 -5.63
C ILE A 65 1.90 -21.49 -6.58
N ILE A 66 0.61 -21.54 -6.20
CA ILE A 66 -0.46 -22.06 -7.04
C ILE A 66 -0.54 -21.27 -8.35
N TYR A 67 -0.54 -19.94 -8.29
CA TYR A 67 -0.56 -19.07 -9.47
C TYR A 67 0.61 -19.34 -10.42
N ILE A 68 1.83 -19.44 -9.89
CA ILE A 68 3.04 -19.72 -10.69
C ILE A 68 2.94 -21.11 -11.32
N LEU A 69 2.57 -22.13 -10.55
CA LEU A 69 2.40 -23.49 -11.07
C LEU A 69 1.36 -23.53 -12.20
N PHE A 70 0.25 -22.77 -12.09
CA PHE A 70 -0.73 -22.62 -13.17
C PHE A 70 -0.16 -21.95 -14.41
N LYS A 71 0.73 -20.96 -14.28
CA LYS A 71 1.39 -20.34 -15.44
C LYS A 71 2.41 -21.27 -16.09
N LEU A 72 3.11 -22.06 -15.28
CA LEU A 72 4.22 -22.91 -15.72
C LEU A 72 3.81 -24.36 -16.03
N HIS A 73 2.51 -24.70 -15.96
CA HIS A 73 2.03 -26.07 -16.18
C HIS A 73 2.50 -26.70 -17.52
N HIS A 74 2.70 -25.88 -18.56
CA HIS A 74 3.17 -26.30 -19.88
C HIS A 74 4.64 -26.73 -19.90
N LEU A 75 5.40 -26.44 -18.84
CA LEU A 75 6.79 -26.89 -18.68
C LEU A 75 6.90 -28.33 -18.18
N LEU A 76 5.77 -28.94 -17.80
CA LEU A 76 5.70 -30.34 -17.41
C LEU A 76 6.01 -31.24 -18.61
N ARG A 77 6.81 -32.30 -18.36
CA ARG A 77 7.13 -33.28 -19.39
C ARG A 77 5.89 -33.95 -19.96
N THR A 78 5.92 -34.20 -21.26
CA THR A 78 4.93 -35.01 -21.97
C THR A 78 5.52 -36.36 -22.35
N HIS A 79 4.71 -37.27 -22.89
CA HIS A 79 5.22 -38.55 -23.39
C HIS A 79 6.27 -38.37 -24.51
N GLN A 80 6.12 -37.32 -25.32
CA GLN A 80 6.96 -37.09 -26.50
C GLN A 80 8.14 -36.15 -26.22
N LEU A 81 8.06 -35.29 -25.20
CA LEU A 81 9.06 -34.26 -24.92
C LEU A 81 9.36 -34.18 -23.42
N SER A 82 10.65 -34.17 -23.07
CA SER A 82 11.11 -33.89 -21.71
C SER A 82 10.73 -32.48 -21.29
N GLY A 83 10.31 -32.30 -20.04
CA GLY A 83 10.02 -31.00 -19.46
C GLY A 83 11.32 -30.26 -19.13
N ILE A 84 11.23 -28.95 -18.90
CA ILE A 84 12.40 -28.12 -18.57
C ILE A 84 13.04 -28.57 -17.25
N TYR A 85 12.22 -29.02 -16.30
CA TYR A 85 12.66 -29.48 -14.99
C TYR A 85 12.88 -31.00 -14.92
N SER A 86 12.78 -31.71 -16.04
CA SER A 86 13.07 -33.15 -16.09
C SER A 86 14.54 -33.41 -15.84
N LEU A 87 14.85 -34.37 -14.98
CA LEU A 87 16.22 -34.82 -14.78
C LEU A 87 16.69 -35.63 -16.00
N PRO A 88 17.95 -35.46 -16.44
CA PRO A 88 18.47 -36.21 -17.58
C PRO A 88 18.58 -37.70 -17.21
N TYR A 89 18.30 -38.57 -18.18
CA TYR A 89 18.40 -40.03 -18.06
C TYR A 89 17.47 -40.67 -17.01
N THR A 90 16.45 -39.96 -16.52
CA THR A 90 15.45 -40.53 -15.61
C THR A 90 14.03 -40.41 -16.18
N THR A 91 13.22 -41.42 -15.88
CA THR A 91 11.79 -41.44 -16.17
C THR A 91 10.97 -40.89 -15.00
N GLU A 92 11.61 -40.69 -13.85
CA GLU A 92 10.98 -40.12 -12.67
C GLU A 92 10.75 -38.62 -12.83
N LEU A 93 9.69 -38.13 -12.20
CA LEU A 93 9.37 -36.70 -12.16
C LEU A 93 10.23 -36.03 -11.08
N SER A 94 10.83 -34.90 -11.43
CA SER A 94 11.46 -34.00 -10.46
C SER A 94 10.43 -33.51 -9.44
N GLU A 95 10.87 -33.03 -8.27
CA GLU A 95 9.98 -32.48 -7.23
C GLU A 95 9.07 -31.37 -7.78
N ILE A 96 9.64 -30.48 -8.59
CA ILE A 96 8.88 -29.40 -9.24
C ILE A 96 7.87 -29.98 -10.22
N GLU A 97 8.22 -31.01 -10.99
CA GLU A 97 7.31 -31.66 -11.92
C GLU A 97 6.20 -32.43 -11.20
N LYS A 98 6.49 -33.03 -10.02
CA LYS A 98 5.47 -33.64 -9.15
C LYS A 98 4.47 -32.58 -8.67
N MET A 99 4.95 -31.40 -8.29
CA MET A 99 4.09 -30.26 -7.91
C MET A 99 3.28 -29.72 -9.10
N LEU A 100 3.88 -29.59 -10.28
CA LEU A 100 3.16 -29.18 -11.49
C LEU A 100 2.09 -30.21 -11.89
N LYS A 101 2.38 -31.50 -11.74
CA LYS A 101 1.45 -32.60 -12.05
C LYS A 101 0.30 -32.74 -11.05
N SER A 102 0.48 -32.31 -9.80
CA SER A 102 -0.60 -32.36 -8.79
C SER A 102 -1.74 -31.39 -9.12
N LEU A 103 -1.48 -30.36 -9.92
CA LEU A 103 -2.51 -29.46 -10.43
C LEU A 103 -3.34 -30.12 -11.52
N LYS A 104 -4.66 -30.15 -11.33
CA LYS A 104 -5.62 -30.61 -12.34
C LYS A 104 -5.91 -29.53 -13.37
N TYR A 105 -4.89 -29.13 -14.13
CA TYR A 105 -4.98 -28.04 -15.11
C TYR A 105 -6.06 -28.28 -16.17
N LYS A 106 -6.21 -29.54 -16.64
CA LYS A 106 -7.23 -29.90 -17.62
C LYS A 106 -8.65 -29.63 -17.10
N ASP A 107 -8.94 -30.04 -15.87
CA ASP A 107 -10.24 -29.85 -15.24
C ASP A 107 -10.54 -28.36 -15.07
N PHE A 108 -9.53 -27.58 -14.66
CA PHE A 108 -9.64 -26.12 -14.59
C PHE A 108 -9.92 -25.50 -15.96
N MET A 109 -9.23 -25.92 -17.01
CA MET A 109 -9.46 -25.41 -18.38
C MET A 109 -10.87 -25.75 -18.90
N VAL A 110 -11.39 -26.94 -18.59
CA VAL A 110 -12.76 -27.33 -18.94
C VAL A 110 -13.76 -26.37 -18.27
N PHE A 111 -13.61 -26.15 -16.96
CA PHE A 111 -14.45 -25.20 -16.22
C PHE A 111 -14.31 -23.77 -16.75
N TYR A 112 -13.08 -23.30 -16.94
CA TYR A 112 -12.79 -21.94 -17.41
C TYR A 112 -13.37 -21.70 -18.80
N ASN A 113 -13.21 -22.64 -19.72
CA ASN A 113 -13.76 -22.53 -21.07
C ASN A 113 -15.30 -22.49 -21.04
N ALA A 114 -15.94 -23.33 -20.22
CA ALA A 114 -17.40 -23.31 -20.05
C ALA A 114 -17.90 -21.99 -19.46
N TYR A 115 -17.22 -21.45 -18.44
CA TYR A 115 -17.53 -20.13 -17.89
C TYR A 115 -17.36 -19.02 -18.93
N MET A 116 -16.24 -19.03 -19.67
CA MET A 116 -15.99 -18.04 -20.72
C MET A 116 -16.98 -18.15 -21.87
N ASP A 117 -17.49 -19.34 -22.18
CA ASP A 117 -18.57 -19.54 -23.15
C ASP A 117 -19.89 -18.93 -22.67
N ASP A 118 -20.26 -19.07 -21.40
CA ASP A 118 -21.45 -18.44 -20.84
C ASP A 118 -21.33 -16.90 -20.82
N VAL A 119 -20.14 -16.38 -20.47
CA VAL A 119 -19.84 -14.93 -20.55
C VAL A 119 -19.90 -14.43 -22.00
N ARG A 120 -19.38 -15.20 -22.97
CA ARG A 120 -19.49 -14.88 -24.40
C ARG A 120 -20.96 -14.87 -24.83
N GLN A 121 -21.75 -15.85 -24.41
CA GLN A 121 -23.16 -15.98 -24.77
C GLN A 121 -24.04 -14.88 -24.15
N SER A 122 -23.78 -14.48 -22.90
CA SER A 122 -24.48 -13.36 -22.27
C SER A 122 -24.16 -12.04 -22.96
N LYS A 123 -22.88 -11.74 -23.21
CA LYS A 123 -22.48 -10.55 -24.00
C LYS A 123 -22.99 -10.58 -25.44
N ALA A 124 -23.04 -11.76 -26.06
CA ALA A 124 -23.63 -11.95 -27.38
C ALA A 124 -25.10 -11.55 -27.43
N LYS A 125 -25.88 -11.79 -26.36
CA LYS A 125 -27.29 -11.38 -26.27
C LYS A 125 -27.48 -9.87 -26.17
N GLU A 126 -26.49 -9.15 -25.64
CA GLU A 126 -26.51 -7.68 -25.51
C GLU A 126 -26.13 -6.97 -26.82
N LEU A 127 -25.49 -7.66 -27.75
CA LEU A 127 -24.99 -7.09 -28.99
C LEU A 127 -26.07 -7.05 -30.10
N PRO A 128 -26.20 -5.94 -30.84
CA PRO A 128 -27.10 -5.85 -31.99
C PRO A 128 -26.87 -6.96 -33.03
N GLY A 129 -27.93 -7.56 -33.55
CA GLY A 129 -27.89 -8.79 -34.37
C GLY A 129 -26.99 -8.75 -35.62
N TYR A 130 -26.69 -7.57 -36.17
CA TYR A 130 -25.79 -7.42 -37.32
C TYR A 130 -24.31 -7.66 -36.95
N ILE A 131 -23.93 -7.49 -35.68
CA ILE A 131 -22.57 -7.76 -35.17
C ILE A 131 -22.36 -9.27 -35.00
N LEU A 132 -23.38 -10.00 -34.54
CA LEU A 132 -23.39 -11.46 -34.40
C LEU A 132 -23.20 -12.20 -35.73
N GLN A 133 -23.75 -11.67 -36.83
CA GLN A 133 -23.57 -12.21 -38.18
C GLN A 133 -22.10 -12.19 -38.63
N ARG A 134 -21.32 -11.20 -38.15
CA ARG A 134 -19.88 -11.05 -38.43
C ARG A 134 -19.01 -11.94 -37.54
N CYS A 135 -19.37 -12.12 -36.27
CA CYS A 135 -18.62 -12.97 -35.33
C CYS A 135 -18.71 -14.48 -35.62
N LYS A 136 -19.74 -14.93 -36.35
CA LYS A 136 -19.86 -16.32 -36.81
C LYS A 136 -18.84 -16.68 -37.91
N ASN A 137 -18.30 -15.68 -38.60
CA ASN A 137 -17.24 -15.86 -39.60
C ASN A 137 -15.92 -15.49 -38.92
N GLY A 138 -15.23 -16.51 -38.40
CA GLY A 138 -14.16 -16.37 -37.43
C GLY A 138 -12.99 -15.44 -37.81
N ALA A 139 -12.26 -15.06 -36.76
CA ALA A 139 -10.91 -14.45 -36.73
C ALA A 139 -10.79 -12.92 -36.64
N HIS A 140 -11.57 -12.23 -35.78
CA HIS A 140 -11.27 -10.81 -35.47
C HIS A 140 -11.30 -10.38 -33.98
N TYR A 141 -11.71 -11.23 -33.03
CA TYR A 141 -11.91 -10.77 -31.65
C TYR A 141 -10.61 -10.57 -30.84
N GLU A 142 -9.52 -11.29 -31.15
CA GLU A 142 -8.25 -11.10 -30.42
C GLU A 142 -7.56 -9.78 -30.79
N ARG A 143 -7.66 -9.32 -32.03
CA ARG A 143 -6.96 -8.12 -32.50
C ARG A 143 -7.57 -6.83 -31.91
N GLU A 144 -8.90 -6.73 -31.90
CA GLU A 144 -9.61 -5.59 -31.28
C GLU A 144 -9.46 -5.54 -29.76
N TYR A 145 -9.41 -6.70 -29.08
CA TYR A 145 -9.27 -6.76 -27.63
C TYR A 145 -7.92 -6.25 -27.12
N TYR A 146 -6.82 -6.51 -27.84
CA TYR A 146 -5.51 -5.97 -27.50
C TYR A 146 -5.32 -4.51 -27.95
N GLU A 147 -5.98 -4.06 -29.02
CA GLU A 147 -5.96 -2.66 -29.44
C GLU A 147 -6.74 -1.73 -28.49
N HIS A 148 -7.84 -2.19 -27.91
CA HIS A 148 -8.61 -1.44 -26.90
C HIS A 148 -7.97 -1.42 -25.51
N LYS A 149 -6.94 -2.23 -25.27
CA LYS A 149 -6.19 -2.28 -24.00
C LYS A 149 -4.88 -1.48 -24.04
N LYS A 150 -4.73 -0.51 -24.95
CA LYS A 150 -3.80 0.61 -24.69
C LYS A 150 -4.20 1.24 -23.35
N PRO A 151 -3.29 1.38 -22.38
CA PRO A 151 -3.66 1.83 -21.05
C PRO A 151 -4.15 3.28 -21.14
N VAL A 152 -5.44 3.49 -20.92
CA VAL A 152 -5.93 4.78 -20.45
C VAL A 152 -5.36 4.94 -19.04
N LYS A 153 -4.63 6.03 -18.83
CA LYS A 153 -4.01 6.42 -17.56
C LYS A 153 -5.06 6.46 -16.45
N GLU A 154 -5.23 5.37 -15.71
CA GLU A 154 -6.16 5.30 -14.58
C GLU A 154 -5.41 4.83 -13.32
N TYR A 155 -4.27 5.45 -13.03
CA TYR A 155 -3.48 5.26 -11.81
C TYR A 155 -3.62 6.42 -10.81
N LEU A 156 -4.76 7.12 -10.82
CA LEU A 156 -4.99 8.25 -9.89
C LEU A 156 -6.00 7.93 -8.77
N LEU A 157 -6.74 6.82 -8.85
CA LEU A 157 -7.81 6.50 -7.89
C LEU A 157 -7.36 5.83 -6.58
N SER A 158 -6.09 5.42 -6.45
CA SER A 158 -5.61 4.78 -5.22
C SER A 158 -5.18 5.75 -4.12
N ARG A 159 -5.06 7.06 -4.42
CA ARG A 159 -4.60 8.07 -3.44
C ARG A 159 -5.72 8.60 -2.53
N GLU A 160 -6.97 8.47 -2.97
CA GLU A 160 -8.15 8.97 -2.24
C GLU A 160 -8.66 7.97 -1.20
N VAL A 161 -8.46 6.67 -1.45
CA VAL A 161 -8.86 5.59 -0.53
C VAL A 161 -7.98 5.55 0.74
N TYR A 162 -6.70 5.90 0.65
CA TYR A 162 -5.83 5.97 1.83
C TYR A 162 -6.13 7.16 2.77
N LYS A 163 -6.86 8.18 2.30
CA LYS A 163 -7.26 9.32 3.13
C LYS A 163 -8.49 9.05 4.00
N SER A 164 -9.31 8.04 3.68
CA SER A 164 -10.59 7.82 4.33
C SER A 164 -10.53 6.93 5.59
N GLN A 165 -9.36 6.35 5.91
CA GLN A 165 -9.22 5.36 7.00
C GLN A 165 -8.46 5.86 8.24
N THR A 166 -8.11 7.14 8.36
CA THR A 166 -7.53 7.70 9.61
C THR A 166 -8.23 9.01 10.04
N PRO A 167 -9.39 8.94 10.72
CA PRO A 167 -10.16 10.14 11.05
C PRO A 167 -9.63 10.91 12.28
N VAL A 168 -8.93 10.23 13.21
CA VAL A 168 -8.61 10.79 14.53
C VAL A 168 -7.27 11.52 14.57
N LEU A 169 -6.27 11.05 13.82
CA LEU A 169 -4.93 11.67 13.75
C LEU A 169 -4.90 12.95 12.88
N ASP A 170 -5.81 13.07 11.90
CA ASP A 170 -5.78 14.16 10.93
C ASP A 170 -6.31 15.49 11.50
N ILE A 171 -7.13 15.44 12.57
CA ILE A 171 -7.65 16.63 13.26
C ILE A 171 -6.58 17.23 14.19
N GLU A 172 -5.92 16.40 15.01
CA GLU A 172 -4.86 16.85 15.93
C GLU A 172 -3.64 17.39 15.15
N ILE A 173 -3.28 16.75 14.03
CA ILE A 173 -2.20 17.21 13.15
C ILE A 173 -2.58 18.54 12.48
N LYS A 174 -3.84 18.70 12.03
CA LYS A 174 -4.32 19.98 11.45
C LYS A 174 -4.33 21.10 12.47
N ASP A 175 -4.75 20.83 13.71
CA ASP A 175 -4.75 21.83 14.79
C ASP A 175 -3.32 22.20 15.24
N MET A 176 -2.40 21.23 15.28
CA MET A 176 -0.97 21.51 15.50
C MET A 176 -0.38 22.36 14.37
N LEU A 177 -0.66 22.03 13.10
CA LEU A 177 -0.15 22.78 11.95
C LEU A 177 -0.72 24.20 11.92
N LYS A 178 -2.00 24.38 12.29
CA LYS A 178 -2.65 25.68 12.42
C LYS A 178 -2.03 26.51 13.54
N SER A 179 -1.70 25.88 14.67
CA SER A 179 -1.02 26.51 15.81
C SER A 179 0.41 26.92 15.47
N LYS A 180 1.15 26.07 14.75
CA LYS A 180 2.50 26.37 14.26
C LYS A 180 2.50 27.55 13.27
N LYS A 181 1.50 27.61 12.39
CA LYS A 181 1.35 28.70 11.41
C LYS A 181 1.04 30.04 12.08
N ARG A 182 0.21 30.05 13.14
CA ARG A 182 -0.04 31.24 13.97
C ARG A 182 1.23 31.74 14.66
N LEU A 183 1.98 30.84 15.30
CA LEU A 183 3.25 31.19 15.96
C LEU A 183 4.27 31.80 14.99
N TYR A 184 4.36 31.26 13.77
CA TYR A 184 5.25 31.80 12.74
C TYR A 184 4.79 33.19 12.25
N SER A 185 3.48 33.41 12.05
CA SER A 185 2.94 34.73 11.70
C SER A 185 3.25 35.76 12.78
N THR A 186 2.98 35.44 14.05
CA THR A 186 3.27 36.35 15.17
C THR A 186 4.76 36.66 15.31
N TYR A 187 5.64 35.73 14.96
CA TYR A 187 7.08 35.96 14.96
C TYR A 187 7.49 36.90 13.82
N GLN A 188 6.99 36.69 12.61
CA GLN A 188 7.26 37.55 11.45
C GLN A 188 6.73 38.98 11.65
N GLU A 189 5.53 39.11 12.21
CA GLU A 189 4.94 40.41 12.60
C GLU A 189 5.77 41.11 13.68
N ALA A 190 6.30 40.36 14.65
CA ALA A 190 7.20 40.93 15.68
C ALA A 190 8.56 41.37 15.11
N GLN A 191 9.07 40.71 14.06
CA GLN A 191 10.30 41.15 13.38
C GLN A 191 10.08 42.42 12.56
N GLN A 192 8.97 42.50 11.81
CA GLN A 192 8.63 43.68 11.00
C GLN A 192 8.32 44.92 11.84
N ASN A 193 7.67 44.74 13.00
CA ASN A 193 7.40 45.83 13.94
C ASN A 193 8.66 46.25 14.74
N GLY A 194 9.65 45.37 14.88
CA GLY A 194 10.94 45.70 15.49
C GLY A 194 11.85 46.53 14.57
N GLU A 195 11.85 46.24 13.27
CA GLU A 195 12.63 47.00 12.27
C GLU A 195 12.04 48.39 11.97
N SER A 196 10.75 48.60 12.23
CA SER A 196 10.08 49.91 12.05
C SER A 196 10.28 50.89 13.22
N SER A 197 10.91 50.46 14.32
CA SER A 197 11.15 51.29 15.52
C SER A 197 12.63 51.68 15.71
N GLU A 198 13.50 51.34 14.76
CA GLU A 198 14.94 51.71 14.75
C GLU A 198 15.30 52.77 13.68
N ASN A 199 14.30 53.41 13.05
CA ASN A 199 14.49 54.63 12.25
C ASN A 199 13.90 55.86 12.95
#